data_AF-A0A1L6XDI8-F1
#
_entry.id   AF-A0A1L6XDI8-F1
#
_cell.length_a   1.000
_cell.length_b   1.000
_cell.length_c   1.000
_cell.angle_alpha   90.00
_cell.angle_beta   90.00
_cell.angle_gamma   90.00
#
_symmetry.space_group_name_H-M   'P 1'
#
loop_
_entity.id
_entity.type
_entity.pdbx_description
1 polymer ?
#
loop_
_entity_poly.entity_id
_entity_poly.type
_entity_poly.pdbx_seq_one_letter_code
_entity_poly.pdbx_strand_id
1 'polypeptide(L)' 'MMNSFGNGPSWWLLATFIILIIVLLGVLFSRGKQPRSLQNRPLDIIDELYAEGHIKKDEYLERKETLQK' A
#
# COMPACT_ATOMS: atom_id res chain seq x y z
N MET A 1 1.50 -35.69 25.68
CA MET A 1 2.32 -35.51 24.46
C MET A 1 3.23 -34.33 24.72
N MET A 2 4.45 -34.61 25.19
CA MET A 2 5.43 -33.56 25.47
C MET A 2 6.19 -33.30 24.18
N ASN A 3 5.93 -32.15 23.56
CA ASN A 3 6.69 -31.70 22.41
C ASN A 3 8.11 -31.41 22.91
N SER A 4 9.00 -32.37 22.68
CA SER A 4 10.43 -32.20 22.87
C SER A 4 10.88 -31.19 21.82
N PHE A 5 10.82 -29.90 22.18
CA PHE A 5 11.31 -28.80 21.36
C PHE A 5 12.84 -28.96 21.28
N GLY A 6 13.27 -29.60 20.19
CA GLY A 6 14.67 -29.87 19.89
C GLY A 6 15.45 -28.57 19.78
N ASN A 7 16.25 -28.29 20.80
CA ASN A 7 17.33 -27.31 20.79
C ASN A 7 18.48 -27.82 19.91
N GLY A 8 18.25 -27.90 18.62
CA GLY A 8 19.28 -28.09 17.60
C GLY A 8 19.46 -26.82 16.77
N PRO A 9 20.62 -26.64 16.11
CA PRO A 9 20.88 -25.50 15.22
C PRO A 9 19.85 -25.34 14.09
N SER A 10 19.07 -26.40 13.80
CA SER A 10 17.94 -26.41 12.88
C SER A 10 16.79 -25.47 13.28
N TRP A 11 16.56 -25.22 14.57
CA TRP A 11 15.48 -24.33 15.02
C TRP A 11 15.82 -22.85 14.78
N TRP A 12 17.10 -22.51 14.92
CA TRP A 12 17.62 -21.19 14.58
C TRP A 12 17.55 -20.90 13.07
N LEU A 13 17.82 -21.91 12.23
CA LEU A 13 17.66 -21.80 10.78
C LEU A 13 16.20 -21.56 10.37
N LEU A 14 15.26 -22.25 11.03
CA LEU A 14 13.84 -22.05 10.77
C LEU A 14 13.36 -20.66 11.20
N ALA A 15 13.78 -20.20 12.39
CA ALA A 15 13.43 -18.90 12.92
C ALA A 15 13.96 -17.75 12.03
N THR A 16 15.21 -17.84 11.59
CA THR A 16 15.82 -16.84 10.70
C THR A 16 15.13 -16.79 9.33
N PHE A 17 14.78 -17.94 8.77
CA PHE A 17 14.03 -18.02 7.51
C PHE A 17 12.64 -17.34 7.61
N ILE A 18 11.92 -17.59 8.71
CA ILE A 18 10.61 -16.96 8.97
C ILE A 18 10.74 -15.44 9.10
N ILE A 19 11.74 -14.95 9.83
CA ILE A 19 12.01 -13.52 9.98
C ILE A 19 12.28 -12.86 8.61
N LEU A 20 13.08 -13.53 7.76
CA LEU A 20 13.42 -13.01 6.43
C LEU A 20 12.19 -12.87 5.54
N ILE A 21 11.26 -13.84 5.59
CA ILE A 21 9.98 -13.78 4.88
C ILE A 21 9.11 -12.61 5.37
N ILE A 22 9.02 -12.41 6.69
CA ILE A 22 8.24 -11.30 7.28
C ILE A 22 8.82 -9.95 6.84
N VAL A 23 10.15 -9.80 6.85
CA VAL A 23 10.83 -8.58 6.38
C VAL A 23 10.57 -8.36 4.89
N LEU A 24 10.65 -9.40 4.06
CA LEU A 24 10.41 -9.31 2.61
C LEU A 24 8.97 -8.88 2.31
N LEU A 25 7.99 -9.50 3.00
CA LEU A 25 6.58 -9.14 2.90
C LEU A 25 6.33 -7.73 3.41
N GLY A 26 6.97 -7.33 4.51
CA GLY A 26 6.92 -5.97 5.05
C GLY A 26 7.41 -4.95 4.03
N VAL A 27 8.56 -5.18 3.39
CA VAL A 27 9.11 -4.28 2.35
C VAL A 27 8.22 -4.24 1.11
N LEU A 28 7.68 -5.38 0.67
CA LEU A 28 6.74 -5.45 -0.47
C LEU A 28 5.44 -4.69 -0.18
N PHE A 29 4.86 -4.87 1.00
CA PHE A 29 3.64 -4.16 1.40
C PHE A 29 3.87 -2.68 1.70
N SER A 30 5.04 -2.32 2.26
CA SER A 30 5.42 -0.92 2.49
C SER A 30 5.66 -0.17 1.18
N ARG A 31 6.04 -0.86 0.09
CA ARG A 31 6.14 -0.24 -1.25
C ARG A 31 4.79 0.14 -1.86
N GLY A 32 3.69 -0.51 -1.45
CA GLY A 32 2.32 -0.13 -1.82
C GLY A 32 1.76 1.06 -1.01
N LYS A 33 2.47 1.44 0.06
CA LYS A 33 2.21 2.65 0.85
C LYS A 33 3.38 3.60 0.69
N GLN A 34 3.64 4.05 -0.55
CA GLN A 34 4.13 5.41 -0.65
C GLN A 34 3.11 6.25 0.12
N PRO A 35 3.47 6.99 1.17
CA PRO A 35 2.67 8.13 1.52
C PRO A 35 2.68 8.94 0.24
N ARG A 36 1.56 8.93 -0.51
CA ARG A 36 1.29 10.01 -1.45
C ARG A 36 1.50 11.22 -0.58
N SER A 37 2.66 11.85 -0.75
CA SER A 37 3.01 13.07 -0.05
C SER A 37 1.77 13.91 -0.20
N LEU A 38 1.20 14.24 0.95
CA LEU A 38 -0.08 14.91 1.15
C LEU A 38 -0.02 16.32 0.57
N GLN A 39 0.19 16.37 -0.72
CA GLN A 39 0.03 17.48 -1.62
C GLN A 39 -1.03 16.93 -2.56
N ASN A 40 -2.23 16.70 -2.00
CA ASN A 40 -3.42 16.34 -2.73
C ASN A 40 -3.62 17.46 -3.74
N ARG A 41 -3.11 17.24 -4.96
CA ARG A 41 -3.40 18.13 -6.06
C ARG A 41 -4.92 18.05 -6.22
N PRO A 42 -5.64 19.18 -6.22
CA PRO A 42 -7.08 19.18 -6.37
C PRO A 42 -7.57 18.33 -7.56
N LEU A 43 -6.73 18.19 -8.59
CA LEU A 43 -6.91 17.30 -9.74
C LEU A 43 -7.01 15.81 -9.36
N ASP A 44 -6.16 15.29 -8.46
CA ASP A 44 -6.16 13.87 -8.08
C ASP A 44 -7.46 13.48 -7.35
N ILE A 45 -8.01 14.39 -6.54
CA ILE A 45 -9.28 14.19 -5.85
C ILE A 45 -10.44 14.10 -6.86
N ILE A 46 -10.41 14.93 -7.90
CA ILE A 46 -11.46 14.96 -8.93
C ILE A 46 -11.37 13.73 -9.84
N ASP A 47 -10.17 13.25 -10.15
CA ASP A 47 -9.94 12.00 -10.86
C ASP A 47 -10.49 10.80 -10.08
N GLU A 48 -10.25 10.75 -8.77
CA GLU A 48 -10.77 9.68 -7.88
C GLU A 48 -12.31 9.69 -7.83
N LEU A 49 -12.93 10.86 -7.64
CA LEU A 49 -14.39 11.01 -7.62
C LEU A 49 -15.06 10.64 -8.95
N TYR A 50 -14.38 10.88 -10.08
CA TYR A 50 -14.89 10.47 -11.39
C TYR A 50 -14.77 8.96 -11.60
N ALA A 51 -13.66 8.35 -11.16
CA ALA A 51 -13.46 6.90 -11.23
C ALA A 51 -14.46 6.12 -10.36
N GLU A 52 -14.82 6.67 -9.20
CA GLU A 52 -15.85 6.12 -8.30
C GLU A 52 -17.29 6.37 -8.79
N GLY A 53 -17.48 7.25 -9.78
CA GLY A 53 -18.78 7.59 -10.34
C GLY A 53 -19.60 8.57 -9.49
N HIS A 54 -18.96 9.27 -8.54
CA HIS A 54 -19.59 10.30 -7.72
C HIS A 54 -19.90 11.58 -8.51
N ILE A 55 -19.13 11.88 -9.55
CA ILE A 55 -19.32 13.03 -10.43
C ILE A 55 -19.49 12.59 -11.88
N LYS A 56 -20.26 13.36 -12.65
CA LYS A 56 -20.44 13.12 -14.08
C LYS A 56 -19.28 13.71 -14.89
N LYS A 57 -19.12 13.22 -16.12
CA LYS A 57 -18.09 13.69 -17.06
C LYS A 57 -18.08 15.21 -17.24
N ASP A 58 -19.26 15.83 -17.28
CA ASP A 58 -19.39 17.27 -17.49
C ASP A 58 -18.82 18.08 -16.31
N GLU A 59 -19.16 17.71 -15.07
CA GLU A 59 -18.61 18.31 -13.85
C GLU A 59 -17.10 18.05 -13.69
N TYR A 60 -16.64 16.87 -14.12
CA TYR A 60 -15.22 16.53 -14.13
C TYR A 60 -14.43 17.49 -15.03
N LEU A 61 -14.92 17.74 -16.25
CA LEU A 61 -14.25 18.60 -17.22
C LEU A 61 -14.22 20.06 -16.76
N GLU A 62 -15.34 20.59 -16.27
CA GLU A 62 -15.44 21.98 -15.79
C GLU A 62 -14.45 22.26 -14.65
N ARG A 63 -14.36 21.36 -13.68
CA ARG A 63 -13.45 21.51 -12.54
C ARG A 63 -11.99 21.32 -12.95
N LYS A 64 -11.72 20.42 -13.91
CA LYS A 64 -10.37 20.20 -14.44
C LYS A 64 -9.83 21.43 -15.16
N GLU A 65 -10.65 22.08 -16.00
CA GLU A 65 -10.26 23.32 -16.68
C GLU A 65 -10.01 24.47 -15.70
N THR A 66 -10.83 24.57 -14.66
CA THR A 66 -10.69 25.60 -13.62
C THR A 66 -9.38 25.46 -12.84
N LEU A 67 -8.94 24.22 -12.57
CA LEU A 67 -7.73 23.94 -11.80
C LEU A 67 -6.43 23.97 -12.61
N GLN A 68 -6.52 23.98 -13.94
CA GLN A 68 -5.38 24.10 -14.85
C GLN A 68 -5.05 25.56 -15.20
N LYS A 69 -5.87 26.51 -14.77
CA LYS A 69 -5.75 27.95 -15.04
C LYS A 69 -5.02 28.67 -13.92
#